data_AF-A0A1F3X097-F1
#
_entry.id   AF-A0A1F3X097-F1
#
_cell.length_a   1.000
_cell.length_b   1.000
_cell.length_c   1.000
_cell.angle_alpha   90.00
_cell.angle_beta   90.00
_cell.angle_gamma   90.00
#
_symmetry.space_group_name_H-M   'P 1'
#
loop_
_entity.id
_entity.type
_entity.pdbx_description
1 polymer ?
#
loop_
_entity_poly.entity_id
_entity_poly.type
_entity_poly.pdbx_seq_one_letter_code
_entity_poly.pdbx_strand_id
1 'polypeptide(L)' 'MAQLHFYVPDEVEAQIRNKASQAQLPLSRYLANLVKQEAGQPSQWPQGYFEQVFGQWQGAPLVRPPQGEYEERPELK' A
#
# COMPACT_ATOMS: atom_id res chain seq x y z
N MET A 1 11.18 -17.33 -13.49
CA MET A 1 10.57 -15.99 -13.65
C MET A 1 9.84 -15.98 -14.98
N ALA A 2 8.65 -15.40 -15.05
CA ALA A 2 7.98 -15.19 -16.34
C ALA A 2 8.64 -14.01 -17.07
N GLN A 3 8.80 -14.13 -18.38
CA GLN A 3 9.29 -13.05 -19.23
C GLN A 3 8.12 -12.45 -20.00
N LEU A 4 8.01 -11.12 -19.99
CA LEU A 4 6.96 -10.38 -20.67
C LEU A 4 7.58 -9.57 -21.81
N HIS A 5 6.91 -9.57 -22.95
CA HIS A 5 7.25 -8.75 -24.11
C HIS A 5 6.06 -7.85 -24.42
N PHE A 6 6.30 -6.54 -24.54
CA PHE A 6 5.26 -5.55 -24.83
C PHE A 6 5.70 -4.68 -25.99
N TYR A 7 4.71 -4.34 -26.83
CA TYR A 7 4.86 -3.33 -27.87
C TYR A 7 4.26 -2.03 -27.33
N VAL A 8 5.07 -0.98 -27.31
CA VAL A 8 4.65 0.36 -26.92
C VAL A 8 5.09 1.35 -27.99
N PRO A 9 4.38 2.46 -28.20
CA PRO A 9 4.85 3.54 -29.06
C PRO A 9 6.21 4.08 -28.58
N ASP A 10 7.03 4.58 -29.51
CA ASP A 10 8.37 5.10 -29.21
C ASP A 10 8.35 6.22 -28.16
N GLU A 11 7.32 7.06 -28.18
CA GLU A 11 7.15 8.11 -27.17
C GLU A 11 7.01 7.55 -25.75
N VAL A 12 6.29 6.44 -25.60
CA VAL A 12 6.11 5.77 -24.31
C VAL A 12 7.42 5.15 -23.85
N GLU A 13 8.17 4.52 -24.75
CA GLU A 13 9.50 3.97 -24.44
C GLU A 13 10.43 5.08 -23.92
N ALA A 14 10.49 6.20 -24.63
CA ALA A 14 11.33 7.34 -24.27
C ALA A 14 10.95 7.91 -22.90
N GLN A 15 9.65 8.06 -22.62
CA GLN A 15 9.18 8.52 -21.32
C GLN A 15 9.55 7.57 -20.17
N ILE A 16 9.40 6.26 -20.36
CA ILE A 16 9.76 5.27 -19.34
C ILE A 16 11.27 5.28 -19.10
N ARG A 17 12.08 5.38 -20.16
CA ARG A 17 13.54 5.50 -20.06
C ARG A 17 13.96 6.74 -19.29
N ASN A 18 13.34 7.89 -19.56
CA ASN A 18 13.61 9.13 -18.83
C ASN A 18 13.26 9.00 -17.33
N LYS A 19 12.12 8.41 -17.01
CA LYS A 19 11.71 8.16 -15.61
C LYS A 19 12.67 7.20 -14.89
N ALA A 20 13.13 6.15 -15.56
CA ALA A 20 14.10 5.21 -15.02
C ALA A 20 15.45 5.90 -14.72
N SER A 21 15.93 6.77 -15.63
CA SER A 21 17.14 7.57 -15.43
C SER A 21 17.01 8.55 -14.26
N GLN A 22 15.87 9.23 -14.12
CA GLN A 22 15.60 10.13 -12.99
C GLN A 22 15.60 9.37 -11.64
N ALA A 23 15.09 8.13 -11.64
CA ALA A 23 15.14 7.26 -10.48
C ALA A 23 16.50 6.58 -10.25
N GLN A 24 17.49 6.83 -11.11
CA GLN A 24 18.82 6.17 -11.09
C GLN A 24 18.72 4.64 -11.15
N LEU A 25 17.73 4.10 -11.86
CA LEU A 25 17.50 2.67 -12.03
C LEU A 25 17.67 2.24 -13.49
N PRO A 26 18.19 1.02 -13.75
CA PRO A 26 18.11 0.40 -15.06
C PRO A 26 16.65 0.23 -15.51
N LEU A 27 16.37 0.37 -16.82
CA LEU A 27 15.02 0.28 -17.39
C LEU A 27 14.28 -1.00 -16.99
N SER A 28 14.95 -2.15 -17.02
CA SER A 28 14.38 -3.44 -16.64
C SER A 28 14.00 -3.50 -15.15
N ARG A 29 14.82 -2.93 -14.26
CA ARG A 29 14.56 -2.85 -12.82
C ARG A 29 13.38 -1.92 -12.54
N TYR A 30 13.35 -0.77 -13.21
CA TYR A 30 12.26 0.21 -13.10
C TYR A 30 10.92 -0.41 -13.53
N LEU A 31 10.86 -1.06 -14.70
CA LEU A 31 9.66 -1.74 -15.18
C LEU A 31 9.23 -2.89 -14.26
N ALA A 32 10.17 -3.69 -13.76
CA ALA A 32 9.84 -4.76 -12.82
C ALA A 32 9.22 -4.22 -11.53
N ASN A 33 9.69 -3.07 -11.02
CA ASN A 33 9.10 -2.43 -9.85
C ASN A 33 7.70 -1.87 -10.15
N LEU A 34 7.52 -1.23 -11.30
CA LEU A 34 6.22 -0.72 -11.73
C LEU A 34 5.20 -1.86 -11.84
N VAL A 35 5.55 -2.96 -12.52
CA VAL A 35 4.68 -4.13 -12.64
C VAL A 35 4.39 -4.76 -11.27
N LYS A 36 5.36 -4.81 -10.35
CA LYS A 36 5.13 -5.29 -8.97
C LYS A 36 4.20 -4.39 -8.18
N GLN A 37 4.24 -3.08 -8.40
CA GLN A 37 3.36 -2.13 -7.74
C GLN A 37 1.93 -2.24 -8.28
N GLU A 38 1.76 -2.35 -9.60
CA GLU A 38 0.46 -2.47 -10.26
C GLU A 38 -0.18 -3.86 -10.09
N ALA A 39 0.61 -4.93 -10.19
CA ALA A 39 0.16 -6.30 -9.97
C ALA A 39 0.16 -6.71 -8.49
N GLY A 40 0.78 -5.88 -7.63
CA GLY A 40 0.76 -6.02 -6.19
C GLY A 40 -0.68 -5.89 -5.71
N GLN A 41 -1.12 -6.89 -4.94
CA GLN A 41 -2.45 -6.96 -4.35
C GLN A 41 -2.91 -5.62 -3.76
N PRO A 42 -4.23 -5.32 -3.81
CA PRO A 42 -4.81 -4.02 -3.47
C PRO A 42 -4.21 -3.45 -2.19
N SER A 43 -3.48 -2.34 -2.34
CA SER A 43 -3.14 -1.37 -1.30
C SER A 43 -2.97 -1.97 0.10
N GLN A 44 -2.09 -2.95 0.26
CA GLN A 44 -1.63 -3.31 1.59
C GLN A 44 -0.71 -2.18 2.04
N TRP A 45 -1.00 -1.58 3.19
CA TRP A 45 -0.11 -0.60 3.79
C TRP A 45 1.31 -1.17 3.89
N PRO A 46 2.35 -0.33 3.72
CA PRO A 46 3.72 -0.79 3.92
C PRO A 46 3.84 -1.55 5.24
N GLN A 47 4.65 -2.62 5.25
CA GLN A 47 4.90 -3.34 6.50
C GLN A 47 5.44 -2.36 7.56
N GLY A 48 4.83 -2.34 8.73
CA GLY A 48 5.22 -1.41 9.80
C GLY A 48 4.58 -0.02 9.69
N TYR A 49 3.68 0.23 8.73
CA TYR A 49 3.08 1.55 8.52
C TYR A 49 2.31 2.04 9.74
N PHE A 50 1.41 1.23 10.32
CA PHE A 50 0.65 1.63 11.51
C PHE A 50 1.52 1.77 12.76
N GLU A 51 2.66 1.10 12.77
CA GLU A 51 3.68 1.15 13.80
C GLU A 51 4.61 2.35 13.65
N GLN A 52 4.61 3.06 12.53
CA GLN A 52 5.50 4.21 12.26
C GLN A 52 4.74 5.52 12.07
N VAL A 53 3.40 5.47 11.99
CA VAL A 53 2.57 6.68 11.81
C VAL A 53 2.52 7.50 13.10
N PHE A 54 2.58 8.82 12.95
CA PHE A 54 2.29 9.79 14.02
C PHE A 54 0.89 9.54 14.59
N GLY A 55 0.84 8.96 15.79
CA GLY A 55 -0.40 8.45 16.42
C GLY A 55 -0.28 7.02 16.94
N GLN A 56 0.85 6.34 16.68
CA GLN A 56 1.15 5.06 17.31
C GLN A 56 1.07 5.19 18.84
N TRP A 57 0.31 4.31 19.46
CA TRP A 57 0.21 4.22 20.90
C TRP A 57 1.56 3.76 21.49
N GLN A 58 2.19 4.62 22.30
CA GLN A 58 3.49 4.34 22.94
C GLN A 58 3.35 3.68 24.33
N GLY A 59 2.13 3.34 24.76
CA GLY A 59 1.84 2.76 26.07
C GLY A 59 1.58 1.26 26.05
N ALA A 60 1.15 0.71 27.19
CA ALA A 60 0.72 -0.67 27.31
C ALA A 60 -0.49 -0.96 26.39
N PRO A 61 -0.66 -2.18 25.85
CA PRO A 61 -1.79 -2.51 24.97
C PRO A 61 -3.13 -2.05 25.54
N LEU A 62 -3.92 -1.34 24.73
CA LEU A 62 -5.24 -0.88 25.15
C LEU A 62 -6.14 -2.11 25.38
N VAL A 63 -6.57 -2.31 26.63
CA VAL A 63 -7.55 -3.35 26.98
C VAL A 63 -8.91 -2.68 27.09
N ARG A 64 -9.89 -3.21 26.35
CA ARG A 64 -11.27 -2.75 26.49
C ARG A 64 -11.77 -3.11 27.90
N PRO A 65 -12.28 -2.17 28.69
CA PRO A 65 -12.88 -2.48 29.98
C PRO A 65 -14.16 -3.31 29.80
N PRO A 66 -14.62 -4.02 30.85
CA PRO A 66 -15.92 -4.71 30.83
C PRO A 66 -17.04 -3.75 30.40
N GLN A 67 -17.94 -4.21 29.52
CA GLN A 67 -18.99 -3.37 28.93
C GLN A 67 -20.12 -2.96 29.89
N GLY A 68 -20.11 -3.46 31.14
CA GLY A 68 -21.17 -3.20 32.10
C GLY A 68 -22.51 -3.83 31.68
N GLU A 69 -23.58 -3.39 32.32
CA GLU A 69 -24.94 -3.80 32.01
C GLU A 69 -25.56 -2.87 30.96
N TYR A 70 -26.44 -3.40 30.12
CA TYR A 70 -27.19 -2.60 29.16
C TYR A 70 -28.19 -1.69 29.89
N GLU A 71 -28.44 -0.52 29.33
CA GLU A 71 -29.56 0.32 29.76
C GLU A 71 -30.91 -0.32 29.38
N GLU A 72 -31.90 -0.25 30.27
CA GLU A 72 -33.27 -0.63 29.95
C GLU A 72 -33.94 0.52 29.18
N ARG A 73 -34.34 0.25 27.93
CA ARG A 73 -35.07 1.21 27.09
C ARG A 73 -36.54 0.81 27.00
N PRO A 74 -37.48 1.77 27.07
CA PRO A 74 -38.90 1.48 26.84
C PRO A 74 -39.14 0.98 25.41
N GLU A 75 -40.15 0.11 25.25
CA GLU A 75 -40.57 -0.37 23.95
C GLU A 75 -41.04 0.79 23.06
N LEU A 76 -40.69 0.73 21.78
CA LEU A 76 -41.18 1.69 20.78
C LEU A 76 -42.68 1.43 20.56
N LYS A 77 -43.49 2.49 20.63
CA LYS A 77 -44.92 2.47 20.30
C LYS A 77 -45.17 2.49 18.79
#